data_AF-D3B8T1-F1
#
_entry.id   AF-D3B8T1-F1
#
_cell.length_a   1.000
_cell.length_b   1.000
_cell.length_c   1.000
_cell.angle_alpha   90.00
_cell.angle_beta   90.00
_cell.angle_gamma   90.00
#
_symmetry.space_group_name_H-M   'P 1'
#
loop_
_entity.id
_entity.type
_entity.pdbx_description
1 polymer ?
#
loop_
_entity_poly.entity_id
_entity_poly.type
_entity_poly.pdbx_seq_one_letter_code
_entity_poly.pdbx_strand_id
1 'polypeptide(L)'
;MTITCLNHKKTSKFICYQCNSLMCSRCISIHNKEHPDHSDKWEHIDDIKDSLSTLKLDDIIDTTNTTTNNDISNDSTNSNNNSISQINNKLKSLWESLRSSASRYQRLSTTENEIKQHFEQLHQYLIREEHKLQRDIINDKHTITNQIDNNILNLKYIVNIIMIFNKLNINDNDNNNNKVNTDNKSMINSNNTDNICDDQSIISDKASLYSTTTIMESIRSNSSLQSFINHNNQTLFNEYLDLFNIEELLKQHSNDSTSLLLDIIHKYNNQFNKSTTITDNNNLTLSSYKLSIKQPDFNQLNSIIEQSIKLDNIESTESINTTTNNNDNKQSYIFITHQLKGSTHQTTIRLKS
;
A
#
# COMPACT_ATOMS: atom_id res chain seq x y z
N MET A 1 -59.59 11.24 -14.15
CA MET A 1 -59.81 10.74 -15.53
C MET A 1 -60.22 9.28 -15.45
N THR A 2 -61.41 8.92 -15.92
CA THR A 2 -61.85 7.53 -16.01
C THR A 2 -61.44 6.95 -17.36
N ILE A 3 -60.65 5.88 -17.35
CA ILE A 3 -60.27 5.17 -18.58
C ILE A 3 -61.50 4.37 -19.05
N THR A 4 -61.98 4.65 -20.25
CA THR A 4 -63.16 4.00 -20.83
C THR A 4 -62.75 2.98 -21.88
N CYS A 5 -63.39 1.81 -21.84
CA CYS A 5 -63.24 0.77 -22.84
C CYS A 5 -63.84 1.25 -24.17
N LEU A 6 -63.01 1.30 -25.21
CA LEU A 6 -63.38 1.77 -26.54
C LEU A 6 -64.54 0.95 -27.15
N ASN A 7 -64.56 -0.36 -26.91
CA ASN A 7 -65.53 -1.28 -27.51
C ASN A 7 -66.90 -1.26 -26.82
N HIS A 8 -66.93 -0.96 -25.53
CA HIS A 8 -68.15 -1.11 -24.71
C HIS A 8 -68.62 0.19 -24.05
N LYS A 9 -67.86 1.30 -24.20
CA LYS A 9 -68.09 2.60 -23.56
C LYS A 9 -68.31 2.50 -22.03
N LYS A 10 -67.74 1.47 -21.39
CA LYS A 10 -67.78 1.22 -19.95
C LYS A 10 -66.43 1.56 -19.33
N THR A 11 -66.38 1.86 -18.04
CA THR A 11 -65.13 2.08 -17.32
C THR A 11 -64.29 0.80 -17.28
N SER A 12 -63.01 0.92 -17.60
CA SER A 12 -62.04 -0.16 -17.44
C SER A 12 -61.66 -0.25 -15.98
N LYS A 13 -61.87 -1.41 -15.38
CA LYS A 13 -61.62 -1.66 -13.95
C LYS A 13 -60.74 -2.89 -13.71
N PHE A 14 -60.39 -3.65 -14.73
CA PHE A 14 -59.59 -4.86 -14.61
C PHE A 14 -58.29 -4.71 -15.40
N ILE A 15 -57.23 -5.36 -14.95
CA ILE A 15 -55.98 -5.53 -15.69
C ILE A 15 -55.63 -7.01 -15.77
N CYS A 16 -55.24 -7.50 -16.93
CA CYS A 16 -54.58 -8.81 -17.06
C CYS A 16 -53.07 -8.60 -17.14
N TYR A 17 -52.31 -9.24 -16.25
CA TYR A 17 -50.85 -9.09 -16.18
C TYR A 17 -50.11 -9.87 -17.27
N GLN A 18 -50.71 -10.92 -17.84
CA GLN A 18 -50.12 -11.65 -18.99
C GLN A 18 -50.23 -10.86 -20.28
N CYS A 19 -51.40 -10.25 -20.53
CA CYS A 19 -51.63 -9.44 -21.73
C CYS A 19 -51.27 -7.96 -21.57
N ASN A 20 -51.00 -7.51 -20.35
CA ASN A 20 -50.83 -6.10 -20.00
C ASN A 20 -51.97 -5.22 -20.54
N SER A 21 -53.22 -5.69 -20.42
CA SER A 21 -54.40 -5.07 -21.04
C SER A 21 -55.43 -4.60 -20.00
N LEU A 22 -55.97 -3.38 -20.19
CA LEU A 22 -57.02 -2.81 -19.36
C LEU A 22 -58.40 -3.18 -19.91
N MET A 23 -59.27 -3.72 -19.04
CA MET A 23 -60.53 -4.32 -19.44
C MET A 23 -61.72 -3.78 -18.62
N CYS A 24 -62.88 -3.65 -19.27
CA CYS A 24 -64.16 -3.52 -18.56
C CYS A 24 -64.75 -4.90 -18.26
N SER A 25 -65.82 -4.96 -17.45
CA SER A 25 -66.47 -6.22 -17.04
C SER A 25 -66.91 -7.13 -18.19
N ARG A 26 -67.25 -6.56 -19.35
CA ARG A 26 -67.59 -7.34 -20.55
C ARG A 26 -66.35 -7.88 -21.27
N CYS A 27 -65.28 -7.09 -21.32
CA CYS A 27 -64.00 -7.50 -21.91
C CYS A 27 -63.37 -8.65 -21.12
N ILE A 28 -63.38 -8.61 -19.78
CA ILE A 28 -62.78 -9.69 -18.97
C ILE A 28 -63.52 -11.03 -19.15
N SER A 29 -64.85 -10.99 -19.27
CA SER A 29 -65.65 -12.20 -19.51
C SER A 29 -65.39 -12.83 -20.88
N ILE A 30 -65.05 -12.02 -21.88
CA ILE A 30 -64.64 -12.49 -23.22
C ILE A 30 -63.20 -13.00 -23.15
N HIS A 31 -62.31 -12.23 -22.53
CA HIS A 31 -60.90 -12.56 -22.36
C HIS A 31 -60.69 -13.91 -21.69
N ASN A 32 -61.41 -14.20 -20.60
CA ASN A 32 -61.31 -15.49 -19.90
C ASN A 32 -61.81 -16.69 -20.73
N LYS A 33 -62.64 -16.45 -21.76
CA LYS A 33 -63.07 -17.50 -22.71
C LYS A 33 -62.04 -17.71 -23.82
N GLU A 34 -61.42 -16.63 -24.28
CA GLU A 34 -60.41 -16.66 -25.34
C GLU A 34 -59.03 -17.11 -24.81
N HIS A 35 -58.72 -16.81 -23.54
CA HIS A 35 -57.47 -17.13 -22.84
C HIS A 35 -57.74 -17.73 -21.45
N PRO A 36 -58.14 -19.01 -21.37
CA PRO A 36 -58.44 -19.66 -20.09
C PRO A 36 -57.26 -19.72 -19.10
N ASP A 37 -56.03 -19.73 -19.63
CA ASP A 37 -54.76 -19.73 -18.88
C ASP A 37 -54.42 -18.39 -18.22
N HIS A 38 -55.17 -17.33 -18.51
CA HIS A 38 -55.05 -16.03 -17.84
C HIS A 38 -56.07 -15.82 -16.73
N SER A 39 -56.92 -16.80 -16.47
CA SER A 39 -58.08 -16.68 -15.56
C SER A 39 -57.71 -16.34 -14.11
N ASP A 40 -56.48 -16.61 -13.67
CA ASP A 40 -55.92 -16.27 -12.36
C ASP A 40 -54.90 -15.11 -12.42
N LYS A 41 -54.68 -14.51 -13.59
CA LYS A 41 -53.67 -13.47 -13.83
C LYS A 41 -54.27 -12.09 -14.09
N TRP A 42 -55.47 -11.84 -13.60
CA TRP A 42 -56.10 -10.52 -13.68
C TRP A 42 -56.54 -10.04 -12.30
N GLU A 43 -56.56 -8.73 -12.11
CA GLU A 43 -57.00 -8.09 -10.87
C GLU A 43 -57.95 -6.94 -11.15
N HIS A 44 -58.88 -6.73 -10.22
CA HIS A 44 -59.72 -5.54 -10.22
C HIS A 44 -58.96 -4.37 -9.59
N ILE A 45 -59.20 -3.16 -10.10
CA ILE A 45 -58.52 -1.95 -9.66
C ILE A 45 -58.77 -1.63 -8.19
N ASP A 46 -59.94 -1.99 -7.65
CA ASP A 46 -60.23 -1.74 -6.24
C ASP A 46 -59.44 -2.73 -5.35
N ASP A 47 -59.25 -3.98 -5.77
CA ASP A 47 -58.39 -4.95 -5.06
C ASP A 47 -56.90 -4.51 -5.08
N ILE A 48 -56.45 -3.94 -6.21
CA ILE A 48 -55.10 -3.35 -6.31
C ILE A 48 -54.96 -2.16 -5.37
N LYS A 49 -55.95 -1.25 -5.33
CA LYS A 49 -55.92 -0.09 -4.43
C LYS A 49 -55.91 -0.53 -2.97
N ASP A 50 -56.76 -1.47 -2.60
CA ASP A 50 -56.85 -1.99 -1.24
C ASP A 50 -55.52 -2.65 -0.85
N SER A 51 -54.97 -3.51 -1.72
CA SER A 51 -53.66 -4.13 -1.54
C SER A 51 -52.54 -3.10 -1.34
N LEU A 52 -52.50 -2.05 -2.16
CA LEU A 52 -51.48 -0.99 -2.05
C LEU A 52 -51.67 -0.12 -0.81
N SER A 53 -52.91 0.17 -0.42
CA SER A 53 -53.23 1.01 0.75
C SER A 53 -52.97 0.31 2.08
N THR A 54 -53.09 -1.02 2.09
CA THR A 54 -52.81 -1.88 3.25
C THR A 54 -51.39 -2.43 3.25
N LEU A 55 -50.61 -2.20 2.18
CA LEU A 55 -49.24 -2.69 2.04
C LEU A 55 -48.36 -2.04 3.11
N LYS A 56 -47.95 -2.83 4.09
CA LYS A 56 -46.89 -2.47 5.02
C LYS A 56 -45.60 -3.08 4.52
N LEU A 57 -44.62 -2.23 4.23
CA LEU A 57 -43.31 -2.68 3.75
C LEU A 57 -42.60 -3.55 4.80
N ASP A 58 -42.89 -3.31 6.08
CA ASP A 58 -42.39 -4.11 7.20
C ASP A 58 -42.93 -5.54 7.21
N ASP A 59 -44.08 -5.80 6.55
CA ASP A 59 -44.63 -7.17 6.45
C ASP A 59 -43.94 -7.98 5.33
N ILE A 60 -43.08 -7.35 4.52
CA ILE A 60 -42.22 -8.02 3.51
C ILE A 60 -40.97 -8.63 4.20
N ILE A 61 -40.94 -8.64 5.53
CA ILE A 61 -39.83 -9.15 6.34
C ILE A 61 -39.90 -10.68 6.54
N ASP A 62 -38.73 -11.30 6.33
CA ASP A 62 -38.19 -12.58 6.79
C ASP A 62 -39.09 -13.83 6.83
N THR A 63 -39.05 -14.61 5.74
CA THR A 63 -39.07 -16.08 5.86
C THR A 63 -37.66 -16.62 6.07
N THR A 64 -36.91 -16.05 7.02
CA THR A 64 -35.65 -16.60 7.50
C THR A 64 -35.78 -16.85 9.00
N ASN A 65 -36.33 -18.02 9.35
CA ASN A 65 -36.16 -18.80 10.58
C ASN A 65 -37.45 -19.53 10.97
N THR A 66 -37.67 -20.74 10.43
CA THR A 66 -38.35 -21.83 11.15
C THR A 66 -37.88 -23.16 10.56
N THR A 67 -36.65 -23.53 10.91
CA THR A 67 -36.32 -24.95 11.08
C THR A 67 -37.27 -25.52 12.14
N THR A 68 -38.12 -26.46 11.72
CA THR A 68 -38.63 -27.60 12.49
C THR A 68 -38.97 -27.36 13.96
N ASN A 69 -40.25 -27.06 14.23
CA ASN A 69 -40.94 -27.65 15.38
C ASN A 69 -42.40 -27.89 14.97
N ASN A 70 -42.76 -29.17 14.92
CA ASN A 70 -44.13 -29.64 14.77
C ASN A 70 -44.91 -29.27 16.03
N ASP A 71 -45.58 -28.14 16.04
CA ASP A 71 -46.72 -27.93 16.94
C ASP A 71 -47.91 -27.48 16.12
N ILE A 72 -48.80 -28.44 15.88
CA ILE A 72 -50.13 -28.24 15.31
C ILE A 72 -50.96 -27.53 16.38
N SER A 73 -50.82 -26.20 16.45
CA SER A 73 -51.72 -25.34 17.21
C SER A 73 -52.82 -24.86 16.27
N ASN A 74 -53.92 -25.61 16.27
CA ASN A 74 -55.14 -25.32 15.54
C ASN A 74 -55.86 -24.15 16.22
N ASP A 75 -55.45 -22.92 15.92
CA ASP A 75 -56.17 -21.73 16.38
C ASP A 75 -56.73 -20.95 15.18
N SER A 76 -58.00 -21.21 14.93
CA SER A 76 -58.82 -20.55 13.93
C SER A 76 -59.08 -19.10 14.35
N THR A 77 -58.33 -18.14 13.80
CA THR A 77 -58.70 -16.73 13.91
C THR A 77 -58.58 -16.02 12.56
N ASN A 78 -59.77 -15.62 12.08
CA ASN A 78 -60.06 -14.65 11.02
C ASN A 78 -59.21 -14.67 9.74
N SER A 79 -59.75 -15.38 8.75
CA SER A 79 -59.61 -15.12 7.31
C SER A 79 -60.02 -13.66 7.00
N ASN A 80 -59.10 -12.72 7.19
CA ASN A 80 -59.04 -11.56 6.32
C ASN A 80 -58.32 -12.04 5.07
N ASN A 81 -59.10 -12.47 4.08
CA ASN A 81 -58.64 -12.70 2.72
C ASN A 81 -58.15 -11.37 2.12
N ASN A 82 -56.99 -10.89 2.57
CA ASN A 82 -56.22 -9.89 1.84
C ASN A 82 -55.74 -10.61 0.59
N SER A 83 -56.47 -10.42 -0.51
CA SER A 83 -56.04 -10.80 -1.85
C SER A 83 -54.62 -10.26 -2.05
N ILE A 84 -53.61 -11.11 -1.94
CA ILE A 84 -52.22 -10.70 -2.13
C ILE A 84 -52.06 -10.39 -3.62
N SER A 85 -52.05 -9.10 -3.95
CA SER A 85 -51.86 -8.66 -5.33
C SER A 85 -50.59 -9.24 -5.96
N GLN A 86 -50.59 -9.40 -7.28
CA GLN A 86 -49.44 -9.75 -8.11
C GLN A 86 -48.28 -8.77 -7.88
N ILE A 87 -48.58 -7.51 -7.54
CA ILE A 87 -47.56 -6.51 -7.18
C ILE A 87 -46.83 -6.91 -5.90
N ASN A 88 -47.55 -7.33 -4.86
CA ASN A 88 -46.96 -7.77 -3.59
C ASN A 88 -46.12 -9.04 -3.77
N ASN A 89 -46.61 -10.02 -4.54
CA ASN A 89 -45.85 -11.23 -4.86
C ASN A 89 -44.56 -10.91 -5.64
N LYS A 90 -44.65 -9.99 -6.61
CA LYS A 90 -43.49 -9.54 -7.36
C LYS A 90 -42.48 -8.84 -6.47
N LEU A 91 -42.94 -7.96 -5.57
CA LEU A 91 -42.07 -7.25 -4.63
C LEU A 91 -41.35 -8.24 -3.69
N LYS A 92 -42.05 -9.24 -3.15
CA LYS A 92 -41.47 -10.31 -2.34
C LYS A 92 -40.42 -11.11 -3.11
N SER A 93 -40.73 -11.58 -4.31
CA SER A 93 -39.79 -12.36 -5.13
C SER A 93 -38.53 -11.57 -5.52
N LEU A 94 -38.68 -10.27 -5.80
CA LEU A 94 -37.54 -9.39 -6.07
C LEU A 94 -36.67 -9.20 -4.84
N TRP A 95 -37.28 -8.99 -3.68
CA TRP A 95 -36.57 -8.87 -2.41
C TRP A 95 -35.78 -10.15 -2.08
N GLU A 96 -36.41 -11.32 -2.19
CA GLU A 96 -35.76 -12.61 -1.97
C GLU A 96 -34.59 -12.84 -2.94
N SER A 97 -34.79 -12.51 -4.22
CA SER A 97 -33.75 -12.61 -5.25
C SER A 97 -32.56 -11.68 -4.97
N LEU A 98 -32.83 -10.42 -4.61
CA LEU A 98 -31.81 -9.46 -4.24
C LEU A 98 -31.02 -9.92 -3.01
N ARG A 99 -31.70 -10.43 -1.99
CA ARG A 99 -31.06 -10.94 -0.77
C ARG A 99 -30.21 -12.17 -1.03
N SER A 100 -30.72 -13.12 -1.81
CA SER A 100 -29.97 -14.32 -2.22
C SER A 100 -28.71 -13.94 -2.99
N SER A 101 -28.85 -13.01 -3.95
CA SER A 101 -27.72 -12.49 -4.74
C SER A 101 -26.69 -11.79 -3.86
N ALA A 102 -27.12 -10.93 -2.93
CA ALA A 102 -26.24 -10.22 -2.00
C ALA A 102 -25.49 -11.21 -1.07
N SER A 103 -26.21 -12.21 -0.54
CA SER A 103 -25.63 -13.23 0.33
C SER A 103 -24.59 -14.08 -0.41
N ARG A 104 -24.90 -14.46 -1.66
CA ARG A 104 -23.97 -15.20 -2.53
C ARG A 104 -22.73 -14.36 -2.83
N TYR A 105 -22.91 -13.08 -3.18
CA TYR A 105 -21.79 -12.17 -3.41
C TYR A 105 -20.90 -12.05 -2.17
N GLN A 106 -21.49 -11.88 -0.99
CA GLN A 106 -20.73 -11.80 0.25
C GLN A 106 -19.93 -13.08 0.52
N ARG A 107 -20.52 -14.27 0.34
CA ARG A 107 -19.82 -15.55 0.46
C ARG A 107 -18.64 -15.67 -0.50
N LEU A 108 -18.83 -15.25 -1.76
CA LEU A 108 -17.75 -15.23 -2.75
C LEU A 108 -16.64 -14.27 -2.34
N SER A 109 -16.98 -13.08 -1.85
CA SER A 109 -16.02 -12.09 -1.36
C SER A 109 -15.23 -12.60 -0.15
N THR A 110 -15.89 -13.28 0.80
CA THR A 110 -15.21 -13.93 1.92
C THR A 110 -14.25 -15.01 1.45
N THR A 111 -14.68 -15.90 0.55
CA THR A 111 -13.84 -16.97 -0.02
C THR A 111 -12.63 -16.40 -0.76
N GLU A 112 -12.83 -15.35 -1.57
CA GLU A 112 -11.75 -14.65 -2.26
C GLU A 112 -10.71 -14.08 -1.27
N ASN A 113 -11.19 -13.51 -0.15
CA ASN A 113 -10.32 -12.96 0.88
C ASN A 113 -9.55 -14.06 1.65
N GLU A 114 -10.17 -15.20 1.93
CA GLU A 114 -9.51 -16.35 2.55
C GLU A 114 -8.37 -16.89 1.66
N ILE A 115 -8.58 -16.98 0.34
CA ILE A 115 -7.54 -17.35 -0.61
C ILE A 115 -6.36 -16.38 -0.54
N LYS A 116 -6.65 -15.06 -0.55
CA LYS A 116 -5.62 -14.01 -0.43
C LYS A 116 -4.82 -14.15 0.86
N GLN A 117 -5.50 -14.34 1.99
CA GLN A 117 -4.86 -14.48 3.30
C GLN A 117 -3.95 -15.70 3.39
N HIS A 118 -4.33 -16.84 2.79
CA HIS A 118 -3.49 -18.04 2.75
C HIS A 118 -2.15 -17.78 2.06
N PHE A 119 -2.17 -17.16 0.87
CA PHE A 119 -0.93 -16.86 0.13
C PHE A 119 -0.10 -15.78 0.81
N GLU A 120 -0.73 -14.82 1.49
CA GLU A 120 -0.01 -13.85 2.32
C GLU A 120 0.78 -14.55 3.44
N GLN A 121 0.19 -15.53 4.13
CA GLN A 121 0.90 -16.29 5.17
C GLN A 121 2.14 -17.02 4.62
N LEU A 122 2.02 -17.65 3.44
CA LEU A 122 3.15 -18.31 2.78
C LEU A 122 4.24 -17.30 2.40
N HIS A 123 3.84 -16.14 1.86
CA HIS A 123 4.77 -15.06 1.54
C HIS A 123 5.55 -14.57 2.76
N GLN A 124 4.85 -14.33 3.88
CA GLN A 124 5.46 -13.93 5.14
C GLN A 124 6.45 -14.97 5.70
N TYR A 125 6.15 -16.26 5.51
CA TYR A 125 7.09 -17.32 5.87
C TYR A 125 8.37 -17.26 5.04
N LEU A 126 8.27 -17.06 3.72
CA LEU A 126 9.42 -16.94 2.84
C LEU A 126 10.30 -15.72 3.19
N ILE A 127 9.68 -14.57 3.49
CA ILE A 127 10.39 -13.38 3.97
C ILE A 127 11.20 -13.68 5.25
N ARG A 128 10.63 -14.44 6.18
CA ARG A 128 11.33 -14.80 7.43
C ARG A 128 12.55 -15.67 7.17
N GLU A 129 12.44 -16.67 6.29
CA GLU A 129 13.58 -17.52 5.93
C GLU A 129 14.65 -16.74 5.15
N GLU A 130 14.26 -15.77 4.30
CA GLU A 130 15.20 -14.84 3.68
C GLU A 130 16.00 -14.05 4.72
N HIS A 131 15.32 -13.38 5.65
CA HIS A 131 15.98 -12.60 6.71
C HIS A 131 16.88 -13.46 7.58
N LYS A 132 16.48 -14.69 7.87
CA LYS A 132 17.27 -15.65 8.65
C LYS A 132 18.59 -16.00 7.95
N LEU A 133 18.58 -16.20 6.63
CA LEU A 133 19.80 -16.43 5.84
C LEU A 133 20.69 -15.19 5.79
N GLN A 134 20.11 -13.99 5.75
CA GLN A 134 20.85 -12.73 5.68
C GLN A 134 21.35 -12.21 7.04
N ARG A 135 20.78 -12.70 8.15
CA ARG A 135 21.01 -12.13 9.49
C ARG A 135 22.48 -11.99 9.86
N ASP A 136 23.24 -13.06 9.72
CA ASP A 136 24.63 -13.08 10.16
C ASP A 136 25.50 -12.21 9.22
N ILE A 137 25.19 -12.17 7.93
CA ILE A 137 25.81 -11.25 6.96
C ILE A 137 25.54 -9.79 7.33
N ILE A 138 24.31 -9.45 7.72
CA ILE A 138 23.94 -8.10 8.14
C ILE A 138 24.68 -7.71 9.42
N ASN A 139 24.77 -8.62 10.40
CA ASN A 139 25.50 -8.39 11.64
C ASN A 139 27.00 -8.16 11.40
N ASP A 140 27.61 -8.95 10.52
CA ASP A 140 29.02 -8.78 10.14
C ASP A 140 29.23 -7.46 9.40
N LYS A 141 28.34 -7.11 8.46
CA LYS A 141 28.39 -5.80 7.79
C LYS A 141 28.32 -4.66 8.80
N HIS A 142 27.42 -4.72 9.78
CA HIS A 142 27.30 -3.69 10.81
C HIS A 142 28.57 -3.61 11.68
N THR A 143 29.13 -4.76 12.05
CA THR A 143 30.40 -4.83 12.81
C THR A 143 31.53 -4.16 12.02
N ILE A 144 31.67 -4.48 10.74
CA ILE A 144 32.68 -3.88 9.86
C ILE A 144 32.45 -2.38 9.69
N THR A 145 31.20 -1.94 9.52
CA THR A 145 30.85 -0.51 9.46
C THR A 145 31.32 0.22 10.71
N ASN A 146 30.99 -0.28 11.90
CA ASN A 146 31.41 0.34 13.17
C ASN A 146 32.94 0.38 13.31
N GLN A 147 33.64 -0.65 12.83
CA GLN A 147 35.10 -0.67 12.83
C GLN A 147 35.69 0.39 11.89
N ILE A 148 35.14 0.52 10.68
CA ILE A 148 35.58 1.54 9.72
C ILE A 148 35.35 2.93 10.30
N ASP A 149 34.19 3.19 10.90
CA ASP A 149 33.89 4.49 11.52
C ASP A 149 34.88 4.81 12.66
N ASN A 150 35.16 3.84 13.53
CA ASN A 150 36.14 3.97 14.61
C ASN A 150 37.56 4.22 14.08
N ASN A 151 37.97 3.50 13.02
CA ASN A 151 39.28 3.67 12.41
C ASN A 151 39.41 5.01 11.69
N ILE A 152 38.34 5.49 11.04
CA ILE A 152 38.29 6.81 10.41
C ILE A 152 38.37 7.91 11.47
N LEU A 153 37.69 7.75 12.61
CA LEU A 153 37.82 8.68 13.73
C LEU A 153 39.27 8.72 14.24
N ASN A 154 39.88 7.56 14.50
CA ASN A 154 41.29 7.47 14.89
C ASN A 154 42.21 8.17 13.89
N LEU A 155 42.00 7.91 12.59
CA LEU A 155 42.79 8.51 11.53
C LEU A 155 42.64 10.03 11.48
N LYS A 156 41.43 10.57 11.67
CA LYS A 156 41.20 12.03 11.74
C LYS A 156 42.01 12.67 12.85
N TYR A 157 42.05 12.07 14.04
CA TYR A 157 42.86 12.57 15.14
C TYR A 157 44.35 12.56 14.78
N ILE A 158 44.88 11.44 14.27
CA ILE A 158 46.31 11.33 13.91
C ILE A 158 46.69 12.36 12.83
N VAL A 159 45.87 12.50 11.78
CA VAL A 159 46.11 13.48 10.71
C VAL A 159 46.15 14.90 11.29
N ASN A 160 45.25 15.22 12.23
CA ASN A 160 45.24 16.52 12.88
C ASN A 160 46.52 16.76 13.71
N ILE A 161 47.00 15.76 14.46
CA ILE A 161 48.28 15.86 15.18
C ILE A 161 49.43 16.21 14.22
N ILE A 162 49.49 15.54 13.05
CA ILE A 162 50.50 15.82 12.02
C ILE A 162 50.37 17.26 11.48
N MET A 163 49.15 17.70 11.20
CA MET A 163 48.90 19.06 10.72
C MET A 163 49.32 20.12 11.75
N ILE A 164 49.01 19.92 13.03
CA ILE A 164 49.42 20.79 14.13
C ILE A 164 50.94 20.84 14.23
N PHE A 165 51.60 19.69 14.29
CA PHE A 165 53.06 19.61 14.38
C PHE A 165 53.75 20.35 13.22
N ASN A 166 53.27 20.16 12.00
CA ASN A 166 53.80 20.86 10.83
C ASN A 166 53.62 22.38 10.94
N LYS A 167 52.48 22.86 11.46
CA LYS A 167 52.26 24.30 11.70
C LYS A 167 53.21 24.87 12.77
N LEU A 168 53.42 24.14 13.87
CA LEU A 168 54.30 24.58 14.95
C LEU A 168 55.77 24.68 14.51
N ASN A 169 56.27 23.68 13.77
CA ASN A 169 57.65 23.67 13.26
C ASN A 169 57.95 24.78 12.25
N ILE A 170 56.95 25.25 11.49
CA ILE A 170 57.15 26.36 10.54
C ILE A 170 57.38 27.67 11.29
N ASN A 171 56.69 27.89 12.42
CA ASN A 171 56.80 29.13 13.19
C ASN A 171 58.11 29.25 14.00
N ASP A 172 58.74 28.14 14.40
CA ASP A 172 59.99 28.14 15.16
C ASP A 172 61.23 28.50 14.29
N ASN A 173 61.14 28.36 12.96
CA ASN A 173 62.26 28.62 12.04
C ASN A 173 62.39 30.07 11.54
N ASP A 174 61.39 30.93 11.80
CA ASP A 174 61.40 32.33 11.34
C ASP A 174 62.14 33.30 12.30
N ASN A 175 62.71 32.80 13.40
CA ASN A 175 63.40 33.64 14.39
C ASN A 175 64.91 33.85 14.15
N ASN A 176 65.44 33.51 12.98
CA ASN A 176 66.81 33.87 12.62
C ASN A 176 66.86 34.88 11.46
N ASN A 177 66.90 36.16 11.86
CA ASN A 177 67.56 37.28 11.20
C ASN A 177 67.71 37.23 9.66
N ASN A 178 66.85 37.96 8.95
CA ASN A 178 67.36 39.06 8.12
C ASN A 178 66.26 40.04 7.70
N LYS A 179 66.39 41.27 8.20
CA LYS A 179 65.82 42.47 7.62
C LYS A 179 66.52 42.72 6.27
N VAL A 180 66.02 42.11 5.19
CA VAL A 180 66.34 42.53 3.82
C VAL A 180 65.05 42.57 3.01
N ASN A 181 64.60 43.78 2.72
CA ASN A 181 63.73 44.07 1.57
C ASN A 181 64.39 43.52 0.31
N THR A 182 63.74 42.59 -0.39
CA THR A 182 63.62 42.59 -1.87
C THR A 182 62.74 41.43 -2.32
N ASP A 183 61.55 41.79 -2.81
CA ASP A 183 60.86 41.22 -3.97
C ASP A 183 61.22 39.78 -4.36
N ASN A 184 60.49 38.81 -3.80
CA ASN A 184 60.15 37.56 -4.49
C ASN A 184 58.96 36.87 -3.82
N LYS A 185 57.78 37.45 -4.02
CA LYS A 185 56.49 36.81 -3.76
C LYS A 185 56.23 35.80 -4.88
N SER A 186 56.71 34.57 -4.71
CA SER A 186 56.48 33.46 -5.65
C SER A 186 55.32 32.58 -5.18
N MET A 187 54.17 32.83 -5.82
CA MET A 187 53.07 31.89 -6.12
C MET A 187 52.38 31.15 -4.97
N ILE A 188 51.52 31.88 -4.26
CA ILE A 188 50.19 31.35 -3.89
C ILE A 188 49.18 32.13 -4.75
N ASN A 189 48.65 31.45 -5.77
CA ASN A 189 47.59 31.96 -6.63
C ASN A 189 46.29 32.09 -5.82
N SER A 190 46.13 33.23 -5.17
CA SER A 190 44.83 33.78 -4.80
C SER A 190 44.49 34.80 -5.88
N ASN A 191 43.70 34.37 -6.87
CA ASN A 191 42.95 35.21 -7.81
C ASN A 191 42.00 34.31 -8.62
N ASN A 192 40.78 34.15 -8.11
CA ASN A 192 39.54 34.10 -8.90
C ASN A 192 38.35 34.10 -7.93
N THR A 193 38.16 35.23 -7.27
CA THR A 193 36.81 35.72 -7.00
C THR A 193 36.34 36.47 -8.24
N ASP A 194 35.09 36.23 -8.62
CA ASP A 194 34.32 36.82 -9.73
C ASP A 194 34.35 36.05 -11.06
N ASN A 195 33.71 34.87 -11.03
CA ASN A 195 32.74 34.51 -12.05
C ASN A 195 31.61 33.70 -11.38
N ILE A 196 30.57 34.42 -10.96
CA ILE A 196 29.24 33.86 -10.76
C ILE A 196 28.77 33.42 -12.15
N CYS A 197 28.92 32.13 -12.43
CA CYS A 197 28.17 31.46 -13.47
C CYS A 197 27.17 30.57 -12.74
N ASP A 198 25.91 30.95 -12.86
CA ASP A 198 24.74 30.16 -12.48
C ASP A 198 24.83 28.78 -13.16
N ASP A 199 25.42 27.82 -12.46
CA ASP A 199 25.04 26.42 -12.62
C ASP A 199 24.87 25.83 -11.23
N GLN A 200 23.69 26.11 -10.70
CA GLN A 200 23.15 25.56 -9.48
C GLN A 200 22.88 24.07 -9.71
N SER A 201 23.95 23.29 -9.87
CA SER A 201 23.91 21.84 -9.76
C SER A 201 23.70 21.52 -8.28
N ILE A 202 22.43 21.47 -7.93
CA ILE A 202 21.81 20.66 -6.89
C ILE A 202 22.85 20.13 -5.90
N ILE A 203 23.08 20.90 -4.82
CA ILE A 203 23.78 20.41 -3.63
C ILE A 203 22.94 19.23 -3.14
N SER A 204 23.31 18.04 -3.59
CA SER A 204 22.83 16.79 -3.05
C SER A 204 23.07 16.83 -1.54
N ASP A 205 22.05 16.42 -0.81
CA ASP A 205 21.99 16.40 0.64
C ASP A 205 23.34 15.97 1.25
N LYS A 206 24.03 16.93 1.91
CA LYS A 206 25.40 16.73 2.44
C LYS A 206 25.46 15.60 3.47
N ALA A 207 24.32 15.12 3.98
CA ALA A 207 24.24 13.94 4.82
C ALA A 207 24.75 12.66 4.13
N SER A 208 24.58 12.53 2.80
CA SER A 208 25.01 11.36 2.02
C SER A 208 26.54 11.23 1.89
N LEU A 209 27.27 12.35 1.96
CA LEU A 209 28.74 12.40 1.89
C LEU A 209 29.42 11.82 3.13
N TYR A 210 28.71 11.75 4.26
CA TYR A 210 29.22 11.21 5.53
C TYR A 210 28.79 9.77 5.80
N SER A 211 28.06 9.14 4.88
CA SER A 211 27.70 7.73 5.06
C SER A 211 28.96 6.87 5.01
N THR A 212 29.06 5.86 5.88
CA THR A 212 30.18 4.91 5.88
C THR A 212 30.35 4.26 4.51
N THR A 213 29.26 4.09 3.75
CA THR A 213 29.29 3.60 2.35
C THR A 213 30.10 4.51 1.43
N THR A 214 29.88 5.81 1.48
CA THR A 214 30.64 6.79 0.67
C THR A 214 32.12 6.79 1.08
N ILE A 215 32.40 6.71 2.38
CA ILE A 215 33.76 6.65 2.90
C ILE A 215 34.46 5.36 2.42
N MET A 216 33.78 4.21 2.48
CA MET A 216 34.29 2.93 1.99
C MET A 216 34.62 2.98 0.50
N GLU A 217 33.76 3.58 -0.31
CA GLU A 217 34.02 3.74 -1.75
C GLU A 217 35.24 4.64 -2.01
N SER A 218 35.37 5.73 -1.24
CA SER A 218 36.54 6.60 -1.29
C SER A 218 37.82 5.85 -0.89
N ILE A 219 37.79 5.02 0.16
CA ILE A 219 38.95 4.20 0.56
C ILE A 219 39.36 3.26 -0.58
N ARG A 220 38.40 2.60 -1.23
CA ARG A 220 38.66 1.64 -2.33
C ARG A 220 39.20 2.30 -3.59
N SER A 221 38.74 3.52 -3.89
CA SER A 221 39.12 4.25 -5.11
C SER A 221 40.46 4.98 -4.99
N ASN A 222 40.95 5.23 -3.77
CA ASN A 222 42.23 5.87 -3.53
C ASN A 222 43.37 4.85 -3.42
N SER A 223 44.46 5.10 -4.15
CA SER A 223 45.63 4.20 -4.21
C SER A 223 46.55 4.30 -2.99
N SER A 224 46.43 5.37 -2.21
CA SER A 224 47.27 5.63 -1.04
C SER A 224 46.53 6.44 0.02
N LEU A 225 47.03 6.38 1.26
CA LEU A 225 46.52 7.19 2.38
C LEU A 225 46.58 8.70 2.08
N GLN A 226 47.68 9.17 1.48
CA GLN A 226 47.81 10.59 1.13
C GLN A 226 46.77 11.02 0.09
N SER A 227 46.54 10.20 -0.94
CA SER A 227 45.50 10.46 -1.93
C SER A 227 44.12 10.52 -1.27
N PHE A 228 43.84 9.57 -0.38
CA PHE A 228 42.59 9.53 0.37
C PHE A 228 42.38 10.78 1.24
N ILE A 229 43.40 11.21 1.98
CA ILE A 229 43.34 12.42 2.81
C ILE A 229 43.11 13.66 1.92
N ASN A 230 43.87 13.80 0.83
CA ASN A 230 43.76 14.94 -0.07
C ASN A 230 42.38 15.00 -0.74
N HIS A 231 41.84 13.85 -1.16
CA HIS A 231 40.53 13.76 -1.80
C HIS A 231 39.38 14.10 -0.83
N ASN A 232 39.59 13.88 0.47
CA ASN A 232 38.60 14.14 1.52
C ASN A 232 38.98 15.34 2.42
N ASN A 233 39.84 16.24 1.93
CA ASN A 233 40.35 17.37 2.70
C ASN A 233 39.27 18.40 3.04
N GLN A 234 38.26 18.58 2.18
CA GLN A 234 37.15 19.51 2.43
C GLN A 234 36.06 18.92 3.33
N THR A 235 36.11 17.61 3.60
CA THR A 235 35.05 16.86 4.30
C THR A 235 35.57 16.18 5.57
N LEU A 236 36.25 15.03 5.45
CA LEU A 236 36.69 14.22 6.58
C LEU A 236 37.89 14.84 7.31
N PHE A 237 38.78 15.50 6.59
CA PHE A 237 40.07 16.01 7.10
C PHE A 237 40.19 17.52 6.98
N ASN A 238 39.08 18.24 7.18
CA ASN A 238 39.07 19.70 7.09
C ASN A 238 40.03 20.34 8.09
N GLU A 239 40.82 21.30 7.61
CA GLU A 239 41.84 22.02 8.37
C GLU A 239 41.27 22.83 9.55
N TYR A 240 39.97 23.13 9.52
CA TYR A 240 39.24 23.81 10.60
C TYR A 240 38.69 22.85 11.68
N LEU A 241 38.98 21.55 11.63
CA LEU A 241 38.63 20.62 12.72
C LEU A 241 39.53 20.89 13.93
N ASP A 242 39.09 21.72 14.86
CA ASP A 242 39.79 21.95 16.13
C ASP A 242 39.47 20.86 17.15
N LEU A 243 39.99 19.65 16.92
CA LEU A 243 39.77 18.48 17.78
C LEU A 243 40.48 18.56 19.14
N PHE A 244 41.44 19.48 19.30
CA PHE A 244 42.30 19.58 20.49
C PHE A 244 42.22 20.92 21.22
N ASN A 245 41.45 21.90 20.71
CA ASN A 245 41.41 23.27 21.18
C ASN A 245 42.81 23.91 21.20
N ILE A 246 43.42 24.02 20.01
CA ILE A 246 44.84 24.37 19.85
C ILE A 246 45.15 25.76 20.44
N GLU A 247 44.21 26.72 20.31
CA GLU A 247 44.40 28.08 20.86
C GLU A 247 44.50 28.11 22.39
N GLU A 248 43.73 27.25 23.07
CA GLU A 248 43.80 27.11 24.52
C GLU A 248 45.12 26.44 24.94
N LEU A 249 45.51 25.40 24.21
CA LEU A 249 46.74 24.66 24.47
C LEU A 249 48.01 25.52 24.27
N LEU A 250 48.05 26.36 23.24
CA LEU A 250 49.16 27.30 23.00
C LEU A 250 49.37 28.27 24.17
N LYS A 251 48.29 28.74 24.79
CA LYS A 251 48.34 29.64 25.96
C LYS A 251 48.89 28.94 27.21
N GLN A 252 48.62 27.65 27.37
CA GLN A 252 49.04 26.88 28.56
C GLN A 252 50.52 26.51 28.54
N HIS A 253 51.08 26.23 27.36
CA HIS A 253 52.44 25.72 27.21
C HIS A 253 53.49 26.80 26.89
N SER A 254 53.17 28.09 27.07
CA SER A 254 54.07 29.22 26.79
C SER A 254 54.75 29.17 25.40
N ASN A 255 54.05 28.66 24.39
CA ASN A 255 54.58 28.39 23.04
C ASN A 255 55.75 27.37 22.96
N ASP A 256 55.99 26.53 23.98
CA ASP A 256 56.92 25.40 23.83
C ASP A 256 56.28 24.31 22.96
N SER A 257 56.74 24.23 21.70
CA SER A 257 56.26 23.28 20.70
C SER A 257 56.45 21.82 21.12
N THR A 258 57.48 21.53 21.93
CA THR A 258 57.77 20.16 22.39
C THR A 258 56.78 19.71 23.48
N SER A 259 56.55 20.52 24.51
CA SER A 259 55.57 20.21 25.56
C SER A 259 54.15 20.16 25.02
N LEU A 260 53.80 21.05 24.08
CA LEU A 260 52.50 21.05 23.42
C LEU A 260 52.26 19.75 22.62
N LEU A 261 53.26 19.30 21.86
CA LEU A 261 53.16 18.04 21.11
C LEU A 261 52.96 16.84 22.06
N LEU A 262 53.70 16.80 23.17
CA LEU A 262 53.57 15.74 24.17
C LEU A 262 52.16 15.72 24.80
N ASP A 263 51.59 16.88 25.11
CA ASP A 263 50.24 16.98 25.67
C ASP A 263 49.17 16.53 24.66
N ILE A 264 49.29 16.91 23.39
CA ILE A 264 48.38 16.46 22.32
C ILE A 264 48.45 14.94 22.16
N ILE A 265 49.65 14.35 22.13
CA ILE A 265 49.84 12.89 22.05
C ILE A 265 49.24 12.20 23.29
N HIS A 266 49.44 12.77 24.47
CA HIS A 266 48.88 12.25 25.71
C HIS A 266 47.35 12.28 25.70
N LYS A 267 46.72 13.37 25.22
CA LYS A 267 45.27 13.47 25.04
C LYS A 267 44.73 12.44 24.05
N TYR A 268 45.38 12.27 22.90
CA TYR A 268 45.05 11.23 21.93
C TYR A 268 45.09 9.83 22.56
N ASN A 269 46.20 9.50 23.23
CA ASN A 269 46.35 8.21 23.90
C ASN A 269 45.27 7.99 24.98
N ASN A 270 44.89 9.02 25.75
CA ASN A 270 43.83 8.88 26.74
C ASN A 270 42.44 8.62 26.12
N GLN A 271 42.20 9.12 24.91
CA GLN A 271 40.95 8.91 24.20
C GLN A 271 40.84 7.51 23.60
N PHE A 272 41.93 6.96 23.07
CA PHE A 272 41.91 5.71 22.31
C PHE A 272 42.58 4.51 23.01
N ASN A 273 43.48 4.71 23.98
CA ASN A 273 44.20 3.63 24.69
C ASN A 273 43.58 3.24 26.05
N LYS A 274 42.46 3.83 26.47
CA LYS A 274 41.78 3.44 27.73
C LYS A 274 41.22 2.00 27.72
N SER A 275 41.26 1.31 26.59
CA SER A 275 41.00 -0.13 26.49
C SER A 275 42.32 -0.90 26.45
N THR A 276 42.92 -1.16 27.61
CA THR A 276 44.10 -2.05 27.74
C THR A 276 43.78 -3.53 27.56
N THR A 277 42.58 -3.86 27.08
CA THR A 277 42.32 -5.10 26.36
C THR A 277 42.31 -4.79 24.87
N ILE A 278 43.48 -4.54 24.30
CA ILE A 278 43.74 -4.91 22.92
C ILE A 278 43.80 -6.44 22.94
N THR A 279 42.65 -7.10 22.96
CA THR A 279 42.55 -8.27 22.09
C THR A 279 42.82 -7.73 20.72
N ASP A 280 43.88 -8.22 20.08
CA ASP A 280 44.15 -8.02 18.67
C ASP A 280 42.89 -8.33 17.85
N ASN A 281 42.03 -7.32 17.68
CA ASN A 281 40.76 -7.43 16.94
C ASN A 281 41.02 -7.57 15.43
N ASN A 282 42.30 -7.63 15.02
CA ASN A 282 42.72 -8.15 13.73
C ASN A 282 42.39 -9.65 13.56
N ASN A 283 42.04 -10.36 14.64
CA ASN A 283 41.49 -11.72 14.62
C ASN A 283 39.95 -11.75 14.62
N LEU A 284 39.27 -10.77 14.00
CA LEU A 284 38.00 -11.13 13.38
C LEU A 284 38.33 -12.09 12.24
N THR A 285 38.24 -13.38 12.54
CA THR A 285 38.01 -14.41 11.53
C THR A 285 36.77 -13.97 10.76
N LEU A 286 36.98 -13.18 9.70
CA LEU A 286 35.92 -12.68 8.85
C LEU A 286 35.24 -13.93 8.29
N SER A 287 33.99 -14.15 8.69
CA SER A 287 33.19 -15.24 8.17
C SER A 287 33.15 -15.09 6.65
N SER A 288 33.69 -16.08 5.94
CA SER A 288 33.56 -16.13 4.49
C SER A 288 32.23 -16.80 4.14
N TYR A 289 31.32 -16.05 3.54
CA TYR A 289 30.02 -16.55 3.13
C TYR A 289 30.07 -17.06 1.70
N LYS A 290 29.64 -18.30 1.48
CA LYS A 290 29.45 -18.87 0.13
C LYS A 290 27.98 -19.19 -0.08
N LEU A 291 27.34 -18.45 -0.99
CA LEU A 291 25.97 -18.71 -1.40
C LEU A 291 25.93 -19.85 -2.42
N SER A 292 25.15 -20.89 -2.14
CA SER A 292 24.87 -21.98 -3.07
C SER A 292 23.36 -22.07 -3.29
N ILE A 293 22.90 -21.68 -4.47
CA ILE A 293 21.47 -21.72 -4.81
C ILE A 293 21.23 -22.95 -5.67
N LYS A 294 20.26 -23.77 -5.25
CA LYS A 294 19.66 -24.78 -6.11
C LYS A 294 18.32 -24.26 -6.59
N GLN A 295 17.96 -24.58 -7.83
CA GLN A 295 16.63 -24.27 -8.32
C GLN A 295 15.60 -25.00 -7.46
N PRO A 296 14.53 -24.31 -6.98
CA PRO A 296 13.44 -24.96 -6.26
C PRO A 296 12.80 -26.05 -7.12
N ASP A 297 12.46 -27.18 -6.49
CA ASP A 297 11.61 -28.18 -7.12
C ASP A 297 10.16 -27.70 -7.11
N PHE A 298 9.76 -27.06 -8.21
CA PHE A 298 8.40 -26.53 -8.35
C PHE A 298 7.33 -27.62 -8.39
N ASN A 299 7.67 -28.87 -8.74
CA ASN A 299 6.68 -29.96 -8.72
C ASN A 299 6.35 -30.33 -7.28
N GLN A 300 7.37 -30.44 -6.42
CA GLN A 300 7.17 -30.67 -4.99
C GLN A 300 6.45 -29.49 -4.34
N LEU A 301 6.83 -28.25 -4.69
CA LEU A 301 6.17 -27.05 -4.17
C LEU A 301 4.69 -26.98 -4.58
N ASN A 302 4.38 -27.26 -5.85
CA ASN A 302 3.00 -27.32 -6.33
C ASN A 302 2.19 -28.36 -5.55
N SER A 303 2.76 -29.55 -5.30
CA SER A 303 2.10 -30.58 -4.49
C SER A 303 1.80 -30.10 -3.07
N ILE A 304 2.71 -29.34 -2.44
CA ILE A 304 2.48 -28.73 -1.12
C ILE A 304 1.36 -27.69 -1.20
N ILE A 305 1.37 -26.82 -2.22
CA ILE A 305 0.35 -25.78 -2.38
C ILE A 305 -1.03 -26.41 -2.58
N GLU A 306 -1.16 -27.40 -3.47
CA GLU A 306 -2.41 -28.13 -3.74
C GLU A 306 -2.95 -28.85 -2.50
N GLN A 307 -2.07 -29.36 -1.63
CA GLN A 307 -2.46 -29.95 -0.35
C GLN A 307 -2.85 -28.90 0.70
N SER A 308 -2.30 -27.69 0.60
CA SER A 308 -2.51 -26.61 1.58
C SER A 308 -3.80 -25.82 1.36
N ILE A 309 -4.23 -25.67 0.09
CA ILE A 309 -5.44 -24.94 -0.27
C ILE A 309 -6.05 -25.56 -1.52
N LYS A 310 -7.37 -25.75 -1.47
CA LYS A 310 -8.15 -26.25 -2.60
C LYS A 310 -9.48 -25.52 -2.66
N LEU A 311 -9.84 -25.08 -3.86
CA LEU A 311 -11.14 -24.48 -4.13
C LEU A 311 -11.99 -25.48 -4.91
N ASP A 312 -12.99 -26.05 -4.24
CA ASP A 312 -13.95 -26.93 -4.88
C ASP A 312 -15.23 -26.16 -5.24
N ASN A 313 -15.63 -26.24 -6.50
CA ASN A 313 -16.92 -25.73 -6.93
C ASN A 313 -18.00 -26.77 -6.60
N ILE A 314 -18.69 -26.58 -5.48
CA ILE A 314 -19.83 -27.40 -5.11
C ILE A 314 -21.03 -26.85 -5.90
N GLU A 315 -21.42 -27.53 -6.98
CA GLU A 315 -22.66 -27.19 -7.69
C GLU A 315 -23.82 -27.22 -6.68
N SER A 316 -24.48 -26.08 -6.52
CA SER A 316 -25.66 -25.96 -5.67
C SER A 316 -26.82 -26.73 -6.30
N THR A 317 -27.41 -27.68 -5.57
CA THR A 317 -28.67 -28.36 -5.92
C THR A 317 -29.89 -27.44 -5.90
N GLU A 318 -29.72 -26.15 -5.59
CA GLU A 318 -30.78 -25.15 -5.65
C GLU A 318 -30.97 -24.70 -7.11
N SER A 319 -31.97 -25.31 -7.76
CA SER A 319 -32.44 -24.91 -9.07
C SER A 319 -32.78 -23.42 -9.08
N ILE A 320 -31.97 -22.63 -9.77
CA ILE A 320 -32.37 -21.30 -10.21
C ILE A 320 -33.47 -21.52 -11.25
N ASN A 321 -34.73 -21.56 -10.81
CA ASN A 321 -35.88 -21.54 -11.71
C ASN A 321 -36.00 -20.13 -12.30
N THR A 322 -35.10 -19.76 -13.21
CA THR A 322 -35.40 -18.72 -14.20
C THR A 322 -36.32 -19.36 -15.24
N THR A 323 -37.63 -19.25 -15.03
CA THR A 323 -38.58 -19.36 -16.14
C THR A 323 -38.37 -18.16 -17.07
N THR A 324 -37.38 -18.25 -17.96
CA THR A 324 -37.34 -17.45 -19.18
C THR A 324 -38.46 -17.94 -20.09
N ASN A 325 -39.65 -17.35 -19.92
CA ASN A 325 -40.64 -17.37 -20.99
C ASN A 325 -40.09 -16.49 -22.11
N ASN A 326 -39.56 -17.16 -23.14
CA ASN A 326 -39.29 -16.57 -24.44
C ASN A 326 -40.60 -16.05 -25.03
N ASN A 327 -40.91 -14.78 -24.78
CA ASN A 327 -41.84 -14.02 -25.61
C ASN A 327 -41.26 -12.64 -25.82
N ASP A 328 -41.07 -12.31 -27.11
CA ASP A 328 -40.42 -11.12 -27.67
C ASP A 328 -41.15 -9.79 -27.33
N ASN A 329 -41.27 -9.46 -26.05
CA ASN A 329 -41.69 -8.13 -25.64
C ASN A 329 -40.45 -7.23 -25.52
N LYS A 330 -40.18 -6.49 -26.60
CA LYS A 330 -39.23 -5.37 -26.65
C LYS A 330 -39.53 -4.39 -25.51
N GLN A 331 -38.85 -4.54 -24.38
CA GLN A 331 -38.85 -3.56 -23.32
C GLN A 331 -37.80 -2.50 -23.63
N SER A 332 -38.27 -1.27 -23.85
CA SER A 332 -37.41 -0.11 -24.00
C SER A 332 -37.13 0.43 -22.60
N TYR A 333 -35.88 0.40 -22.17
CA TYR A 333 -35.46 1.00 -20.91
C TYR A 333 -34.93 2.41 -21.18
N ILE A 334 -35.52 3.41 -20.53
CA ILE A 334 -35.02 4.78 -20.52
C ILE A 334 -34.23 4.94 -19.22
N PHE A 335 -32.90 5.06 -19.34
CA PHE A 335 -32.06 5.49 -18.23
C PHE A 335 -31.94 7.01 -18.27
N ILE A 336 -32.26 7.67 -17.15
CA ILE A 336 -32.04 9.10 -16.97
C ILE A 336 -30.88 9.23 -15.99
N THR A 337 -29.75 9.74 -16.46
CA THR A 337 -28.65 10.14 -15.57
C THR A 337 -28.74 11.64 -15.34
N HIS A 338 -28.93 12.05 -14.08
CA HIS A 338 -28.85 13.45 -13.70
C HIS A 338 -27.38 13.81 -13.47
N GLN A 339 -26.78 14.60 -14.36
CA GLN A 339 -25.55 15.34 -14.03
C GLN A 339 -25.93 16.66 -13.35
N LEU A 340 -25.24 16.93 -12.23
CA LEU A 340 -25.56 17.99 -11.26
C LEU A 340 -25.47 19.44 -11.80
N LYS A 341 -25.17 19.66 -13.08
CA LYS A 341 -25.31 20.98 -13.73
C LYS A 341 -25.68 20.83 -15.21
N GLY A 342 -26.98 20.98 -15.50
CA GLY A 342 -27.53 21.54 -16.73
C GLY A 342 -27.12 20.93 -18.07
N SER A 343 -27.70 19.77 -18.43
CA SER A 343 -28.34 19.48 -19.73
C SER A 343 -28.65 17.98 -19.84
N THR A 344 -29.92 17.63 -20.01
CA THR A 344 -30.39 16.23 -20.13
C THR A 344 -30.04 15.69 -21.51
N HIS A 345 -29.15 14.70 -21.61
CA HIS A 345 -28.93 13.95 -22.85
C HIS A 345 -29.73 12.64 -22.81
N GLN A 346 -30.66 12.47 -23.75
CA GLN A 346 -31.36 11.21 -23.97
C GLN A 346 -30.54 10.34 -24.92
N THR A 347 -29.98 9.24 -24.43
CA THR A 347 -29.33 8.24 -25.28
C THR A 347 -30.23 7.01 -25.39
N THR A 348 -30.70 6.72 -26.59
CA THR A 348 -31.47 5.50 -26.90
C THR A 348 -30.51 4.44 -27.42
N ILE A 349 -30.27 3.38 -26.65
CA ILE A 349 -29.50 2.21 -27.14
C ILE A 349 -30.50 1.10 -27.50
N ARG A 350 -30.50 0.70 -28.77
CA ARG A 350 -31.18 -0.52 -29.23
C ARG A 350 -30.18 -1.66 -29.24
N LEU A 351 -30.31 -2.57 -28.27
CA LEU A 351 -29.67 -3.88 -28.37
C LEU A 351 -30.57 -4.77 -29.24
N LYS A 352 -30.05 -5.20 -30.39
CA LYS A 352 -30.58 -6.34 -31.12
C LYS A 352 -29.90 -7.58 -30.55
N SER A 353 -30.69 -8.48 -29.97
CA SER A 353 -30.34 -9.88 -29.79
C SER A 353 -30.36 -10.59 -31.14
#